data_AF-A0A9E1I278-F1
#
_entry.id   AF-A0A9E1I278-F1
#
_cell.length_a   1.000
_cell.length_b   1.000
_cell.length_c   1.000
_cell.angle_alpha   90.00
_cell.angle_beta   90.00
_cell.angle_gamma   90.00
#
_symmetry.space_group_name_H-M   'P 1'
#
loop_
_entity.id
_entity.type
_entity.pdbx_description
1 polymer ?
#
loop_
_entity_poly.entity_id
_entity_poly.type
_entity_poly.pdbx_seq_one_letter_code
_entity_poly.pdbx_strand_id
1 'polypeptide(L)'
;MARKKSNRPLMIYTSLIFIIAIVMVIVAFFGQKHLENTQFRQTETARGISERASQLSEENRILMEVNQKLSSNIAELEEENKLLTEQNDALAKERENADKLYKVYITLNNSGRTNAKKLLKEIFTEDLTPGQKDFYDILVKKCN
;
A
#
# COMPACT_ATOMS: atom_id res chain seq x y z
N MET A 1 -52.43 -91.75 23.75
CA MET A 1 -52.84 -90.39 23.31
C MET A 1 -51.68 -89.42 23.45
N ALA A 2 -51.40 -88.69 22.37
CA ALA A 2 -50.50 -87.56 22.11
C ALA A 2 -49.42 -87.15 23.14
N ARG A 3 -48.13 -87.38 22.80
CA ARG A 3 -47.00 -86.62 23.37
C ARG A 3 -47.01 -85.19 22.80
N LYS A 4 -47.28 -84.19 23.64
CA LYS A 4 -47.23 -82.76 23.28
C LYS A 4 -45.76 -82.35 23.14
N LYS A 5 -45.26 -82.27 21.90
CA LYS A 5 -43.90 -81.77 21.59
C LYS A 5 -43.82 -80.28 21.99
N SER A 6 -43.00 -79.96 22.98
CA SER A 6 -42.87 -78.60 23.50
C SER A 6 -42.00 -77.75 22.57
N ASN A 7 -42.60 -76.80 21.86
CA ASN A 7 -41.89 -75.82 21.00
C ASN A 7 -41.16 -74.71 21.80
N ARG A 8 -41.00 -74.88 23.12
CA ARG A 8 -40.32 -73.93 24.01
C ARG A 8 -38.90 -73.56 23.57
N PRO A 9 -37.99 -74.50 23.21
CA PRO A 9 -36.66 -74.12 22.77
C PRO A 9 -36.71 -73.30 21.47
N LEU A 10 -37.60 -73.64 20.52
CA LEU A 10 -37.76 -72.88 19.28
C LEU A 10 -38.23 -71.44 19.54
N MET A 11 -39.20 -71.25 20.44
CA MET A 11 -39.68 -69.91 20.84
C MET A 11 -38.57 -69.08 21.51
N ILE A 12 -37.73 -69.71 22.34
CA ILE A 12 -36.60 -69.04 23.02
C ILE A 12 -35.55 -68.56 22.00
N TYR A 13 -35.18 -69.40 21.03
CA TYR A 13 -34.25 -68.99 19.98
C TYR A 13 -34.82 -67.86 19.09
N THR A 14 -36.11 -67.93 18.73
CA THR A 14 -36.74 -66.84 17.97
C THR A 14 -36.80 -65.53 18.75
N SER A 15 -37.08 -65.58 20.06
CA SER A 15 -37.06 -64.38 20.92
C SER A 15 -35.65 -63.81 21.08
N LEU A 16 -34.62 -64.66 21.19
CA LEU A 16 -33.24 -64.21 21.29
C LEU A 16 -32.76 -63.50 20.02
N ILE A 17 -33.07 -64.06 18.85
CA ILE A 17 -32.76 -63.45 17.55
C ILE A 17 -33.47 -62.10 17.43
N PHE A 18 -34.73 -62.01 17.85
CA PHE A 18 -35.50 -60.77 17.81
C PHE A 18 -34.91 -59.68 18.71
N ILE A 19 -34.45 -60.04 19.92
CA ILE A 19 -33.77 -59.09 20.83
C ILE A 19 -32.45 -58.61 20.21
N ILE A 20 -31.64 -59.51 19.64
CA ILE A 20 -30.38 -59.14 18.98
C ILE A 20 -30.63 -58.20 17.79
N ALA A 21 -31.68 -58.47 16.99
CA ALA A 21 -32.05 -57.61 15.88
C ALA A 21 -32.44 -56.20 16.35
N ILE A 22 -33.24 -56.09 17.42
CA ILE A 22 -33.58 -54.77 18.01
C ILE A 22 -32.33 -54.04 18.49
N VAL A 23 -31.41 -54.74 19.18
CA VAL A 23 -30.14 -54.14 19.63
C VAL A 23 -29.31 -53.66 18.44
N MET A 24 -29.20 -54.43 17.36
CA MET A 24 -28.48 -54.00 16.15
C MET A 24 -29.12 -52.77 15.50
N VAL A 25 -30.46 -52.70 15.43
CA VAL A 25 -31.17 -51.53 14.90
C VAL A 25 -30.89 -50.29 15.75
N ILE A 26 -30.90 -50.41 17.07
CA ILE A 26 -30.60 -49.30 17.99
C ILE A 26 -29.15 -48.83 17.80
N VAL A 27 -28.19 -49.75 17.77
CA VAL A 27 -26.75 -49.42 17.58
C VAL A 27 -26.52 -48.77 16.20
N ALA A 28 -27.13 -49.29 15.14
CA ALA A 28 -27.05 -48.71 13.81
C ALA A 28 -27.64 -47.29 13.77
N PHE A 29 -28.79 -47.07 14.42
CA PHE A 29 -29.43 -45.75 14.48
C PHE A 29 -28.60 -44.73 15.24
N PHE A 30 -28.00 -45.10 16.37
CA PHE A 30 -27.08 -44.21 17.12
C PHE A 30 -25.78 -43.96 16.35
N GLY A 31 -25.22 -44.98 15.70
CA GLY A 31 -24.03 -44.85 14.86
C GLY A 31 -24.24 -43.90 13.68
N GLN A 32 -25.39 -44.03 13.00
CA GLN A 32 -25.74 -43.18 11.86
C GLN A 32 -25.98 -41.73 12.28
N LYS A 33 -26.73 -41.49 13.37
CA LYS A 33 -26.92 -40.14 13.91
C LYS A 33 -25.62 -39.46 14.33
N HIS A 34 -24.68 -40.21 14.90
CA HIS A 34 -23.38 -39.65 15.29
C HIS A 34 -22.53 -39.28 14.06
N LEU A 35 -22.52 -40.14 13.02
CA LEU A 35 -21.79 -39.86 11.78
C LEU A 35 -22.35 -38.62 11.06
N GLU A 36 -23.66 -38.53 10.92
CA GLU A 36 -24.35 -37.43 10.24
C GLU A 36 -24.04 -36.09 10.93
N ASN A 37 -24.12 -36.04 12.26
CA ASN A 37 -23.78 -34.85 13.04
C ASN A 37 -22.31 -34.45 12.91
N THR A 38 -21.40 -35.42 12.83
CA THR A 38 -19.96 -35.14 12.71
C THR A 38 -19.63 -34.61 11.32
N GLN A 39 -20.19 -35.21 10.27
CA GLN A 39 -20.01 -34.77 8.88
C GLN A 39 -20.64 -33.39 8.63
N PHE A 40 -21.85 -33.14 9.15
CA PHE A 40 -22.50 -31.84 9.04
C PHE A 40 -21.65 -30.73 9.68
N ARG A 41 -21.16 -30.93 10.91
CA ARG A 41 -20.31 -29.97 11.61
C ARG A 41 -19.00 -29.70 10.89
N GLN A 42 -18.36 -30.72 10.30
CA GLN A 42 -17.15 -30.57 9.49
C GLN A 42 -17.41 -29.78 8.19
N THR A 43 -18.58 -29.98 7.58
CA THR A 43 -18.93 -29.30 6.33
C THR A 43 -19.22 -27.81 6.57
N GLU A 44 -19.91 -27.47 7.66
CA GLU A 44 -20.14 -26.07 8.06
C GLU A 44 -18.85 -25.36 8.47
N THR A 45 -17.98 -26.00 9.25
CA THR A 45 -16.68 -25.41 9.60
C THR A 45 -15.79 -25.23 8.38
N ALA A 46 -15.75 -26.19 7.46
CA ALA A 46 -14.99 -26.05 6.21
C ALA A 46 -15.50 -24.90 5.34
N ARG A 47 -16.83 -24.74 5.22
CA ARG A 47 -17.44 -23.61 4.50
C ARG A 47 -17.10 -22.26 5.17
N GLY A 48 -17.22 -22.16 6.49
CA GLY A 48 -16.88 -20.95 7.23
C GLY A 48 -15.39 -20.59 7.14
N ILE A 49 -14.50 -21.58 7.09
CA ILE A 49 -13.05 -21.36 6.86
C ILE A 49 -12.82 -20.88 5.43
N SER A 50 -13.46 -21.50 4.44
CA SER A 50 -13.33 -21.11 3.03
C SER A 50 -13.80 -19.67 2.80
N GLU A 51 -14.90 -19.26 3.41
CA GLU A 51 -15.43 -17.90 3.29
C GLU A 51 -14.48 -16.88 3.91
N ARG A 52 -13.97 -17.14 5.13
CA ARG A 52 -12.98 -16.28 5.78
C ARG A 52 -11.67 -16.19 4.98
N ALA A 53 -11.21 -17.30 4.41
CA ALA A 53 -10.02 -17.31 3.55
C ALA A 53 -10.24 -16.50 2.26
N SER A 54 -11.45 -16.54 1.70
CA SER A 54 -11.82 -15.72 0.53
C SER A 54 -11.87 -14.24 0.87
N GLN A 55 -12.45 -13.87 2.01
CA GLN A 55 -12.49 -12.48 2.48
C GLN A 55 -11.08 -11.93 2.74
N LEU A 56 -10.23 -12.69 3.44
CA LEU A 56 -8.83 -12.32 3.68
C LEU A 56 -8.02 -12.20 2.39
N SER A 57 -8.28 -13.07 1.41
CA SER A 57 -7.62 -12.98 0.09
C SER A 57 -8.02 -11.70 -0.64
N GLU A 58 -9.29 -11.32 -0.58
CA GLU A 58 -9.77 -10.10 -1.21
C GLU A 58 -9.26 -8.85 -0.49
N GLU A 59 -9.27 -8.83 0.84
CA GLU A 59 -8.69 -7.75 1.63
C GLU A 59 -7.19 -7.58 1.33
N ASN A 60 -6.43 -8.68 1.25
CA ASN A 60 -5.02 -8.62 0.87
C ASN A 60 -4.82 -8.09 -0.55
N ARG A 61 -5.67 -8.47 -1.50
CA ARG A 61 -5.62 -7.95 -2.88
C ARG A 61 -5.84 -6.44 -2.90
N ILE A 62 -6.88 -5.96 -2.22
CA ILE A 62 -7.18 -4.52 -2.11
C ILE A 62 -6.02 -3.77 -1.45
N LEU A 63 -5.47 -4.31 -0.35
CA LEU A 63 -4.32 -3.70 0.33
C LEU A 63 -3.10 -3.62 -0.58
N MET A 64 -2.84 -4.65 -1.39
CA MET A 64 -1.73 -4.66 -2.34
C MET A 64 -1.92 -3.61 -3.43
N GLU A 65 -3.13 -3.46 -3.97
CA GLU A 65 -3.47 -2.43 -4.96
C GLU A 65 -3.32 -1.02 -4.37
N VAL A 66 -3.81 -0.79 -3.15
CA VAL A 66 -3.64 0.49 -2.45
C VAL A 66 -2.16 0.79 -2.20
N ASN A 67 -1.38 -0.19 -1.77
CA ASN A 67 0.05 -0.03 -1.52
C ASN A 67 0.82 0.31 -2.81
N GLN A 68 0.50 -0.37 -3.91
CA GLN A 68 1.08 -0.06 -5.22
C GLN A 68 0.74 1.37 -5.67
N LYS A 69 -0.51 1.79 -5.50
CA LYS A 69 -0.94 3.16 -5.84
C LYS A 69 -0.22 4.21 -4.97
N LEU A 70 -0.11 3.96 -3.67
CA LEU A 70 0.61 4.85 -2.75
C LEU A 70 2.08 4.95 -3.13
N SER A 71 2.72 3.83 -3.48
CA SER A 71 4.12 3.81 -3.91
C SER A 71 4.33 4.62 -5.21
N SER A 72 3.41 4.52 -6.16
CA SER A 72 3.45 5.35 -7.39
C SER A 72 3.33 6.83 -7.07
N ASN A 73 2.35 7.21 -6.25
CA ASN A 73 2.14 8.60 -5.86
C ASN A 73 3.36 9.18 -5.10
N ILE A 74 4.03 8.38 -4.26
CA ILE A 74 5.24 8.81 -3.57
C ILE A 74 6.34 9.13 -4.58
N ALA A 75 6.57 8.24 -5.56
CA ALA A 75 7.60 8.46 -6.57
C ALA A 75 7.32 9.73 -7.41
N GLU A 76 6.07 9.95 -7.82
CA GLU A 76 5.66 11.16 -8.54
C GLU A 76 5.90 12.43 -7.71
N LEU A 77 5.52 12.42 -6.43
CA LEU A 77 5.73 13.55 -5.52
C LEU A 77 7.20 13.80 -5.21
N GLU A 78 8.03 12.78 -5.14
CA GLU A 78 9.48 12.92 -4.96
C GLU A 78 10.14 13.57 -6.19
N GLU A 79 9.72 13.19 -7.40
CA GLU A 79 10.18 13.81 -8.63
C GLU A 79 9.75 15.28 -8.73
N GLU A 80 8.49 15.58 -8.42
CA GLU A 80 7.99 16.97 -8.39
C GLU A 80 8.74 17.82 -7.36
N ASN A 81 8.97 17.30 -6.15
CA ASN A 81 9.73 18.01 -5.12
C ASN A 81 11.17 18.29 -5.55
N LYS A 82 11.81 17.34 -6.24
CA LYS A 82 13.17 17.55 -6.78
C LYS A 82 13.17 18.68 -7.80
N LEU A 83 12.24 18.68 -8.75
CA LEU A 83 12.13 19.72 -9.77
C LEU A 83 11.87 21.10 -9.13
N LEU A 84 10.96 21.17 -8.17
CA LEU A 84 10.66 22.42 -7.45
C LEU A 84 11.86 22.93 -6.65
N THR A 85 12.65 22.02 -6.07
CA THR A 85 13.89 22.38 -5.35
C THR A 85 14.92 22.97 -6.32
N GLU A 86 15.13 22.32 -7.47
CA GLU A 86 16.04 22.83 -8.50
C GLU A 86 15.59 24.20 -9.04
N GLN A 87 14.29 24.40 -9.24
CA GLN A 87 13.73 25.70 -9.64
C GLN A 87 13.93 26.77 -8.57
N ASN A 88 13.69 26.44 -7.29
CA ASN A 88 13.91 27.37 -6.18
C ASN A 88 15.38 27.76 -6.07
N ASP A 89 16.31 26.82 -6.24
CA ASP A 89 17.75 27.10 -6.22
C ASP A 89 18.16 28.01 -7.39
N ALA A 90 17.60 27.78 -8.58
CA ALA A 90 17.83 28.65 -9.74
C ALA A 90 17.31 30.08 -9.50
N LEU A 91 16.10 30.22 -8.97
CA LEU A 91 15.50 31.52 -8.64
C LEU A 91 16.26 32.23 -7.51
N ALA A 92 16.74 31.50 -6.51
CA ALA A 92 17.55 32.05 -5.43
C ALA A 92 18.86 32.64 -5.97
N LYS A 93 19.55 31.93 -6.87
CA LYS A 93 20.74 32.43 -7.57
C LYS A 93 20.43 33.65 -8.43
N GLU A 94 19.33 33.62 -9.19
CA GLU A 94 18.90 34.74 -10.02
C GLU A 94 18.66 35.99 -9.14
N ARG A 95 17.98 35.84 -8.01
CA ARG A 95 17.75 36.92 -7.05
C ARG A 95 19.06 37.46 -6.47
N GLU A 96 19.97 36.60 -6.05
CA GLU A 96 21.28 37.01 -5.52
C GLU A 96 22.06 37.83 -6.56
N ASN A 97 22.04 37.39 -7.82
CA ASN A 97 22.68 38.10 -8.92
C ASN A 97 22.01 39.45 -9.20
N ALA A 98 20.68 39.53 -9.13
CA ALA A 98 19.95 40.79 -9.24
C ALA A 98 20.33 41.78 -8.12
N ASP A 99 20.45 41.29 -6.88
CA ASP A 99 20.86 42.12 -5.73
C ASP A 99 22.29 42.64 -5.90
N LYS A 100 23.23 41.82 -6.41
CA LYS A 100 24.60 42.25 -6.75
C LYS A 100 24.60 43.36 -7.81
N LEU A 101 23.86 43.17 -8.89
CA LEU A 101 23.76 44.16 -9.98
C LEU A 101 23.11 45.47 -9.50
N TYR A 102 22.08 45.37 -8.66
CA TYR A 102 21.44 46.54 -8.05
C TYR A 102 22.40 47.30 -7.13
N LYS A 103 23.21 46.58 -6.34
CA LYS A 103 24.25 47.19 -5.50
C LYS A 103 25.30 47.93 -6.33
N VAL A 104 25.72 47.37 -7.47
CA VAL A 104 26.59 48.08 -8.43
C VAL A 104 25.92 49.37 -8.91
N TYR A 105 24.66 49.29 -9.33
CA TYR A 105 23.90 50.45 -9.82
C TYR A 105 23.82 51.58 -8.79
N ILE A 106 23.47 51.28 -7.53
CA ILE A 106 23.46 52.27 -6.44
C ILE A 106 24.85 52.87 -6.24
N THR A 107 25.88 52.01 -6.20
CA THR A 107 27.27 52.45 -5.95
C THR A 107 27.77 53.37 -7.05
N LEU A 108 27.38 53.11 -8.31
CA LEU A 108 27.71 53.95 -9.45
C LEU A 108 27.13 55.36 -9.30
N ASN A 109 25.89 55.48 -8.80
CA ASN A 109 25.23 56.77 -8.58
C ASN A 109 25.77 57.53 -7.35
N ASN A 110 26.14 56.82 -6.27
CA ASN A 110 26.47 57.45 -4.99
C ASN A 110 27.96 57.60 -4.72
N SER A 111 28.77 56.58 -5.04
CA SER A 111 30.14 56.42 -4.55
C SER A 111 31.19 56.43 -5.66
N GLY A 112 30.77 56.74 -6.89
CA GLY A 112 31.63 56.92 -8.06
C GLY A 112 32.02 55.63 -8.79
N ARG A 113 32.50 55.81 -10.03
CA ARG A 113 32.79 54.74 -11.00
C ARG A 113 33.80 53.71 -10.52
N THR A 114 34.79 54.11 -9.72
CA THR A 114 35.89 53.23 -9.28
C THR A 114 35.41 52.09 -8.39
N ASN A 115 34.49 52.37 -7.46
CA ASN A 115 33.95 51.36 -6.55
C ASN A 115 32.96 50.44 -7.28
N ALA A 116 32.14 51.02 -8.17
CA ALA A 116 31.25 50.24 -9.03
C ALA A 116 32.02 49.26 -9.93
N LYS A 117 33.17 49.67 -10.49
CA LYS A 117 34.05 48.78 -11.27
C LYS A 117 34.61 47.60 -10.47
N LYS A 118 34.90 47.78 -9.18
CA LYS A 118 35.36 46.68 -8.32
C LYS A 118 34.25 45.65 -8.13
N LEU A 119 33.05 46.11 -7.77
CA LEU A 119 31.88 45.24 -7.58
C LEU A 119 31.49 44.50 -8.88
N LEU A 120 31.61 45.13 -10.05
CA LEU A 120 31.34 44.46 -11.33
C LEU A 120 32.28 43.28 -11.60
N LYS A 121 33.57 43.38 -11.20
CA LYS A 121 34.54 42.29 -11.41
C LYS A 121 34.27 41.05 -10.54
N GLU A 122 33.49 41.21 -9.47
CA GLU A 122 33.12 40.12 -8.56
C GLU A 122 31.90 39.34 -9.07
N ILE A 123 31.23 39.82 -10.12
CA ILE A 123 30.05 39.17 -10.70
C ILE A 123 30.49 38.14 -11.74
N PHE A 124 30.14 36.88 -11.53
CA PHE A 124 30.33 35.81 -12.50
C PHE A 124 29.27 35.92 -13.60
N THR A 125 29.70 36.29 -14.80
CA THR A 125 28.79 36.56 -15.93
C THR A 125 28.12 35.29 -16.46
N GLU A 126 28.70 34.12 -16.25
CA GLU A 126 28.12 32.85 -16.72
C GLU A 126 26.81 32.51 -16.00
N ASP A 127 26.69 32.88 -14.72
CA ASP A 127 25.52 32.62 -13.88
C ASP A 127 24.37 33.62 -14.10
N LEU A 128 24.57 34.62 -14.96
CA LEU A 128 23.56 35.64 -15.24
C LEU A 128 22.56 35.17 -16.28
N THR A 129 21.28 35.46 -16.04
CA THR A 129 20.23 35.32 -17.06
C THR A 129 20.46 36.31 -18.21
N PRO A 130 19.88 36.08 -19.41
CA PRO A 130 20.06 37.00 -20.54
C PRO A 130 19.74 38.46 -20.22
N GLY A 131 18.62 38.72 -19.53
CA GLY A 131 18.27 40.09 -19.13
C GLY A 131 19.22 40.70 -18.10
N GLN A 132 19.77 39.88 -17.20
CA GLN A 132 20.80 40.32 -16.26
C GLN A 132 22.13 40.63 -16.95
N LYS A 133 22.50 39.87 -17.99
CA LYS A 133 23.68 40.14 -18.83
C LYS A 133 23.54 41.48 -19.56
N ASP A 134 22.38 41.74 -20.15
CA ASP A 134 22.10 43.04 -20.80
C ASP A 134 22.26 44.20 -19.80
N PHE A 135 21.74 44.03 -18.58
CA PHE A 135 21.88 45.04 -17.54
C PHE A 135 23.34 45.20 -17.08
N TYR A 136 24.07 44.10 -16.89
CA TYR A 136 25.49 44.10 -16.59
C TYR A 136 26.28 44.89 -17.65
N ASP A 137 26.03 44.64 -18.94
CA ASP A 137 26.71 45.34 -20.04
C ASP A 137 26.43 46.84 -20.05
N ILE A 138 25.20 47.25 -19.72
CA ILE A 138 24.85 48.67 -19.53
C ILE A 138 25.67 49.29 -18.38
N LEU A 139 25.78 48.58 -17.24
CA LEU A 139 26.56 49.06 -16.10
C LEU A 139 28.04 49.17 -16.43
N VAL A 140 28.60 48.20 -17.16
CA VAL A 140 29.99 48.24 -17.64
C VAL A 140 30.22 49.46 -18.54
N LYS A 141 29.33 49.69 -19.51
CA LYS A 141 29.41 50.87 -20.39
C LYS A 141 29.35 52.20 -19.63
N LYS A 142 28.53 52.31 -18.59
CA LYS A 142 28.43 53.52 -17.77
C LYS A 142 29.60 53.73 -16.81
N CYS A 143 30.30 52.65 -16.46
CA CYS A 143 31.47 52.69 -15.60
C CYS A 143 32.74 53.10 -16.36
N ASN A 144 32.82 52.78 -17.66
CA ASN A 144 33.89 53.21 -18.55
C ASN A 144 33.78 54.70 -18.90
#